data_AF-A0A182MKV3-F1
#
_entry.id   AF-A0A182MKV3-F1
#
_cell.length_a   1.000
_cell.length_b   1.000
_cell.length_c   1.000
_cell.angle_alpha   90.00
_cell.angle_beta   90.00
_cell.angle_gamma   90.00
#
_symmetry.space_group_name_H-M   'P 1'
#
loop_
_entity.id
_entity.type
_entity.pdbx_description
1 polymer ?
#
loop_
_entity_poly.entity_id
_entity_poly.type
_entity_poly.pdbx_seq_one_letter_code
_entity_poly.pdbx_strand_id
1 'polypeptide(L)'
;MFPRSTVEGYLLEYQDELANLSSQVVREVTVSWAANSDLNGQFNRRILTQIGEATVEMRYRDQYVAELLENERDNLSDLCWESLEEFYPIYRALWGEDLNNCMRDAYQDLEYDRLDRFRPQASSAQRIIKTATYQVIRTLAMSDIFDQASIRRKLAEELQSYQNTWEYYETTLQDEIDRHDGIVSDTMGRLAICIDRALVYQQSDIEAIEEVIETNCESQVKK
;
A
#
# COMPACT_ATOMS: atom_id res chain seq x y z
N MET A 1 -9.78 24.21 -59.13
CA MET A 1 -9.00 23.08 -58.60
C MET A 1 -7.92 23.67 -57.72
N PHE A 2 -8.19 23.81 -56.41
CA PHE A 2 -7.20 24.35 -55.49
C PHE A 2 -6.12 23.29 -55.28
N PRO A 3 -4.82 23.64 -55.37
CA PRO A 3 -3.76 22.71 -55.05
C PRO A 3 -3.94 22.31 -53.58
N ARG A 4 -4.17 21.01 -53.32
CA ARG A 4 -4.07 20.46 -51.96
C ARG A 4 -2.67 20.77 -51.48
N SER A 5 -2.57 21.79 -50.64
CA SER A 5 -1.29 22.32 -50.21
C SER A 5 -0.65 21.33 -49.24
N THR A 6 0.64 21.07 -49.42
CA THR A 6 1.50 20.26 -48.53
C THR A 6 1.54 20.77 -47.08
N VAL A 7 0.92 21.92 -46.81
CA VAL A 7 0.79 22.59 -45.52
C VAL A 7 -0.28 21.94 -44.64
N GLU A 8 -1.35 21.39 -45.22
CA GLU A 8 -2.40 20.67 -44.48
C GLU A 8 -1.96 19.25 -44.11
N GLY A 9 -1.14 18.61 -44.96
CA GLY A 9 -0.69 17.23 -44.75
C GLY A 9 0.08 17.05 -43.44
N TYR A 10 1.12 17.86 -43.21
CA TYR A 10 1.99 17.65 -42.05
C TYR A 10 1.33 18.02 -40.71
N LEU A 11 0.41 18.98 -40.70
CA LEU A 11 -0.31 19.35 -39.47
C LEU A 11 -1.22 18.20 -39.03
N LEU A 12 -1.89 17.55 -39.98
CA LEU A 12 -2.70 16.36 -39.72
C LEU A 12 -1.82 15.17 -39.33
N GLU A 13 -0.67 14.97 -39.99
CA GLU A 13 0.31 13.94 -39.62
C GLU A 13 0.75 14.08 -38.15
N TYR A 14 1.19 15.27 -37.71
CA TYR A 14 1.56 15.49 -36.31
C TYR A 14 0.38 15.36 -35.36
N GLN A 15 -0.81 15.80 -35.77
CA GLN A 15 -2.03 15.66 -34.96
C GLN A 15 -2.36 14.18 -34.71
N ASP A 16 -2.21 13.34 -35.75
CA ASP A 16 -2.42 11.91 -35.67
C ASP A 16 -1.34 11.22 -34.83
N GLU A 17 -0.06 11.58 -35.00
CA GLU A 17 1.04 11.04 -34.20
C GLU A 17 0.89 11.36 -32.71
N LEU A 18 0.57 12.61 -32.37
CA LEU A 18 0.34 13.04 -30.98
C LEU A 18 -0.92 12.41 -30.37
N ALA A 19 -1.99 12.28 -31.16
CA ALA A 19 -3.22 11.61 -30.71
C ALA A 19 -3.01 10.10 -30.50
N ASN A 20 -2.23 9.46 -31.37
CA ASN A 20 -1.88 8.05 -31.24
C ASN A 20 -1.00 7.81 -30.01
N LEU A 21 0.03 8.63 -29.81
CA LEU A 21 0.86 8.59 -28.59
C LEU A 21 0.00 8.76 -27.33
N SER A 22 -0.90 9.74 -27.33
CA SER A 22 -1.81 9.95 -26.18
C SER A 22 -2.68 8.74 -25.89
N SER A 23 -3.25 8.13 -26.93
CA SER A 23 -4.10 6.94 -26.81
C SER A 23 -3.31 5.71 -26.33
N GLN A 24 -2.09 5.54 -26.84
CA GLN A 24 -1.17 4.49 -26.42
C GLN A 24 -0.86 4.60 -24.93
N VAL A 25 -0.42 5.78 -24.47
CA VAL A 25 -0.06 5.99 -23.06
C VAL A 25 -1.25 5.78 -22.14
N VAL A 26 -2.44 6.27 -22.50
CA VAL A 26 -3.64 6.03 -21.67
C VAL A 26 -3.87 4.54 -21.48
N ARG A 27 -3.76 3.75 -22.54
CA ARG A 27 -3.91 2.28 -22.48
C ARG A 27 -2.82 1.64 -21.62
N GLU A 28 -1.57 1.99 -21.83
CA GLU A 28 -0.43 1.39 -21.12
C GLU A 28 -0.44 1.73 -19.64
N VAL A 29 -0.72 2.98 -19.27
CA VAL A 29 -0.90 3.36 -17.86
C VAL A 29 -2.08 2.62 -17.23
N THR A 30 -3.18 2.39 -17.96
CA THR A 30 -4.29 1.56 -17.45
C THR A 30 -3.86 0.11 -17.19
N VAL A 31 -3.01 -0.47 -18.05
CA VAL A 31 -2.45 -1.81 -17.82
C VAL A 31 -1.57 -1.82 -16.56
N SER A 32 -0.66 -0.87 -16.40
CA SER A 32 0.17 -0.75 -15.20
C SER A 32 -0.67 -0.58 -13.94
N TRP A 33 -1.75 0.21 -13.99
CA TRP A 33 -2.69 0.35 -12.87
C TRP A 33 -3.33 -0.97 -12.46
N ALA A 34 -3.76 -1.77 -13.44
CA ALA A 34 -4.36 -3.07 -13.17
C ALA A 34 -3.34 -4.02 -12.52
N ALA A 35 -2.11 -4.06 -13.03
CA ALA A 35 -1.03 -4.84 -12.45
C ALA A 35 -0.73 -4.43 -10.99
N ASN A 36 -0.54 -3.13 -10.74
CA ASN A 36 -0.31 -2.61 -9.39
C ASN A 36 -1.48 -2.91 -8.44
N SER A 37 -2.72 -2.84 -8.93
CA SER A 37 -3.90 -3.15 -8.13
C SER A 37 -4.00 -4.63 -7.77
N ASP A 38 -3.62 -5.52 -8.68
CA ASP A 38 -3.61 -6.97 -8.42
C ASP A 38 -2.56 -7.32 -7.37
N LEU A 39 -1.34 -6.80 -7.53
CA LEU A 39 -0.24 -6.95 -6.59
C LEU A 39 -0.60 -6.49 -5.17
N ASN A 40 -1.14 -5.27 -5.05
CA ASN A 40 -1.64 -4.75 -3.76
C ASN A 40 -2.79 -5.61 -3.19
N GLY A 41 -3.65 -6.16 -4.05
CA GLY A 41 -4.71 -7.09 -3.64
C GLY A 41 -4.15 -8.39 -3.05
N GLN A 42 -3.08 -8.93 -3.64
CA GLN A 42 -2.38 -10.09 -3.11
C GLN A 42 -1.68 -9.78 -1.79
N PHE A 43 -1.00 -8.63 -1.71
CA PHE A 43 -0.32 -8.18 -0.49
C PHE A 43 -1.31 -8.04 0.69
N ASN A 44 -2.46 -7.40 0.46
CA ASN A 44 -3.55 -7.32 1.44
C ASN A 44 -3.98 -8.69 1.98
N ARG A 45 -4.17 -9.67 1.09
CA ARG A 45 -4.57 -11.02 1.49
C ARG A 45 -3.51 -11.70 2.34
N ARG A 46 -2.22 -11.49 2.05
CA ARG A 46 -1.12 -12.06 2.84
C ARG A 46 -1.08 -11.49 4.26
N ILE A 47 -1.20 -10.16 4.39
CA ILE A 47 -1.30 -9.49 5.70
C ILE A 47 -2.48 -10.04 6.50
N LEU A 48 -3.67 -10.09 5.88
CA LEU A 48 -4.89 -10.59 6.51
C LEU A 48 -4.78 -12.05 6.94
N THR A 49 -4.06 -12.88 6.18
CA THR A 49 -3.85 -14.28 6.52
C THR A 49 -3.05 -14.41 7.81
N GLN A 50 -1.89 -13.74 7.91
CA GLN A 50 -1.05 -13.81 9.10
C GLN A 50 -1.74 -13.21 10.35
N ILE A 51 -2.35 -12.02 10.20
CA ILE A 51 -3.10 -11.40 11.29
C ILE A 51 -4.29 -12.27 11.71
N GLY A 52 -4.98 -12.88 10.75
CA GLY A 52 -6.11 -13.77 11.02
C GLY A 52 -5.71 -15.00 11.81
N GLU A 53 -4.62 -15.67 11.42
CA GLU A 53 -4.06 -16.82 12.13
C GLU A 53 -3.64 -16.43 13.56
N ALA A 54 -2.88 -15.34 13.71
CA ALA A 54 -2.47 -14.82 15.02
C ALA A 54 -3.67 -14.46 15.91
N THR A 55 -4.70 -13.82 15.34
CA THR A 55 -5.93 -13.48 16.08
C THR A 55 -6.61 -14.72 16.64
N VAL A 56 -6.68 -15.81 15.87
CA VAL A 56 -7.28 -17.08 16.32
C VAL A 56 -6.46 -17.67 17.46
N GLU A 57 -5.14 -17.70 17.33
CA GLU A 57 -4.25 -18.21 18.37
C GLU A 57 -4.37 -17.40 19.67
N MET A 58 -4.33 -16.07 19.58
CA MET A 58 -4.45 -15.20 20.75
C MET A 58 -5.81 -15.34 21.45
N ARG A 59 -6.89 -15.59 20.69
CA ARG A 59 -8.23 -15.86 21.24
C ARG A 59 -8.31 -17.22 21.94
N TYR A 60 -7.64 -18.24 21.41
CA TYR A 60 -7.58 -19.53 22.07
C TYR A 60 -6.89 -19.43 23.43
N ARG A 61 -5.82 -18.65 23.50
CA ARG A 61 -5.09 -18.34 24.74
C ARG A 61 -5.91 -17.49 25.72
N ASP A 62 -6.63 -16.48 25.24
CA ASP A 62 -7.61 -15.69 26.03
C ASP A 62 -8.68 -16.61 26.64
N GLN A 63 -9.24 -17.52 25.84
CA GLN A 63 -10.22 -18.49 26.31
C GLN A 63 -9.65 -19.43 27.37
N TYR A 64 -8.43 -19.92 27.19
CA TYR A 64 -7.76 -20.75 28.20
C TYR A 64 -7.67 -20.05 29.56
N VAL A 65 -7.26 -18.77 29.59
CA VAL A 65 -7.19 -18.00 30.85
C VAL A 65 -8.58 -17.82 31.46
N ALA A 66 -9.59 -17.51 30.64
CA ALA A 66 -10.97 -17.38 31.14
C ALA A 66 -11.46 -18.67 31.81
N GLU A 67 -11.22 -19.83 31.18
CA GLU A 67 -11.59 -21.14 31.71
C GLU A 67 -10.80 -21.46 32.99
N LEU A 68 -9.50 -21.13 33.03
CA LEU A 68 -8.66 -21.30 34.22
C LEU A 68 -9.21 -20.50 35.41
N LEU A 69 -9.55 -19.23 35.20
CA LEU A 69 -10.12 -18.36 36.24
C LEU A 69 -11.48 -18.89 36.73
N GLU A 70 -12.35 -19.35 35.84
CA GLU A 70 -13.64 -19.92 36.21
C GLU A 70 -13.47 -21.19 37.08
N ASN A 71 -12.55 -22.08 36.70
CA ASN A 71 -12.32 -23.34 37.40
C ASN A 71 -11.68 -23.15 38.78
N GLU A 72 -10.81 -22.15 38.94
CA GLU A 72 -10.08 -21.92 40.20
C GLU A 72 -10.83 -21.01 41.18
N ARG A 73 -11.99 -20.44 40.80
CA ARG A 73 -12.74 -19.48 41.61
C ARG A 73 -12.96 -19.93 43.06
N ASP A 74 -13.35 -21.18 43.27
CA ASP A 74 -13.69 -21.74 44.58
C ASP A 74 -12.45 -22.08 45.43
N ASN A 75 -11.26 -22.14 44.81
CA ASN A 75 -9.99 -22.44 45.47
C ASN A 75 -9.23 -21.17 45.89
N LEU A 76 -9.59 -20.01 45.33
CA LEU A 76 -8.94 -18.73 45.58
C LEU A 76 -9.58 -17.98 46.75
N SER A 77 -8.75 -17.19 47.44
CA SER A 77 -9.25 -16.22 48.42
C SER A 77 -10.01 -15.08 47.72
N ASP A 78 -10.98 -14.46 48.42
CA ASP A 78 -11.76 -13.35 47.85
C ASP A 78 -10.88 -12.16 47.40
N LEU A 79 -9.81 -11.87 48.15
CA LEU A 79 -8.85 -10.82 47.81
C LEU A 79 -8.08 -11.15 46.52
N CYS A 80 -7.67 -12.40 46.35
CA CYS A 80 -6.98 -12.84 45.15
C CYS A 80 -7.91 -12.82 43.93
N TRP A 81 -9.14 -13.27 44.12
CA TRP A 81 -10.17 -13.22 43.08
C TRP A 81 -10.45 -11.78 42.60
N GLU A 82 -10.67 -10.84 43.53
CA GLU A 82 -10.89 -9.43 43.19
C GLU A 82 -9.70 -8.84 42.41
N SER A 83 -8.47 -9.20 42.79
CA SER A 83 -7.26 -8.77 42.09
C SER A 83 -7.20 -9.31 40.66
N LEU A 84 -7.50 -10.60 40.46
CA LEU A 84 -7.51 -11.23 39.14
C LEU A 84 -8.64 -10.68 38.25
N GLU A 85 -9.83 -10.40 38.81
CA GLU A 85 -10.92 -9.73 38.11
C GLU A 85 -10.53 -8.33 37.62
N GLU A 86 -9.66 -7.61 38.34
CA GLU A 86 -9.14 -6.32 37.93
C GLU A 86 -8.05 -6.43 36.86
N PHE A 87 -7.08 -7.34 37.03
CA PHE A 87 -5.91 -7.42 36.15
C PHE A 87 -6.17 -8.13 34.82
N TYR A 88 -6.99 -9.18 34.80
CA TYR A 88 -7.22 -9.95 33.58
C TYR A 88 -7.76 -9.11 32.41
N PRO A 89 -8.76 -8.21 32.60
CA PRO A 89 -9.20 -7.30 31.55
C PRO A 89 -8.10 -6.37 31.02
N ILE A 90 -7.13 -5.98 31.86
CA ILE A 90 -6.00 -5.12 31.47
C ILE A 90 -5.06 -5.90 30.55
N TYR A 91 -4.65 -7.12 30.94
CA TYR A 91 -3.83 -7.98 30.10
C TYR A 91 -4.49 -8.25 28.76
N ARG A 92 -5.78 -8.57 28.77
CA ARG A 92 -6.56 -8.79 27.55
C ARG A 92 -6.55 -7.59 26.61
N ALA A 93 -6.65 -6.38 27.16
CA ALA A 93 -6.55 -5.15 26.37
C ALA A 93 -5.15 -4.96 25.76
N LEU A 94 -4.09 -5.23 26.53
CA LEU A 94 -2.70 -5.14 26.07
C LEU A 94 -2.40 -6.14 24.94
N TRP A 95 -2.85 -7.39 25.06
CA TRP A 95 -2.71 -8.39 23.99
C TRP A 95 -3.37 -7.93 22.69
N GLY A 96 -4.56 -7.33 22.78
CA GLY A 96 -5.23 -6.74 21.62
C GLY A 96 -4.47 -5.56 21.03
N GLU A 97 -3.85 -4.72 21.87
CA GLU A 97 -3.04 -3.59 21.45
C GLU A 97 -1.76 -4.04 20.72
N ASP A 98 -1.08 -5.07 21.21
CA ASP A 98 0.14 -5.62 20.60
C ASP A 98 -0.12 -6.09 19.17
N LEU A 99 -1.19 -6.87 18.95
CA LEU A 99 -1.55 -7.32 17.61
C LEU A 99 -1.99 -6.16 16.70
N ASN A 100 -2.72 -5.18 17.25
CA ASN A 100 -3.12 -3.98 16.51
C ASN A 100 -1.90 -3.17 16.06
N ASN A 101 -0.90 -3.02 16.91
CA ASN A 101 0.35 -2.34 16.56
C ASN A 101 1.05 -3.04 15.37
N CYS A 102 1.12 -4.38 15.37
CA CYS A 102 1.66 -5.13 14.24
C CYS A 102 0.88 -4.89 12.93
N MET A 103 -0.46 -4.87 13.01
CA MET A 103 -1.30 -4.58 11.85
C MET A 103 -1.13 -3.15 11.34
N ARG A 104 -1.02 -2.16 12.24
CA ARG A 104 -0.84 -0.76 11.89
C ARG A 104 0.44 -0.53 11.10
N ASP A 105 1.54 -1.15 11.53
CA ASP A 105 2.83 -1.01 10.85
C ASP A 105 2.76 -1.64 9.44
N ALA A 106 2.16 -2.82 9.29
CA ALA A 106 1.97 -3.44 7.97
C ALA A 106 1.02 -2.62 7.07
N TYR A 107 0.00 -1.97 7.64
CA TYR A 107 -0.90 -1.08 6.91
C TYR A 107 -0.16 0.17 6.38
N GLN A 108 0.77 0.74 7.14
CA GLN A 108 1.55 1.90 6.69
C GLN A 108 2.40 1.56 5.47
N ASP A 109 3.04 0.39 5.45
CA ASP A 109 3.83 -0.06 4.31
C ASP A 109 2.96 -0.28 3.05
N LEU A 110 1.80 -0.90 3.23
CA LEU A 110 0.80 -1.07 2.17
C LEU A 110 0.32 0.28 1.62
N GLU A 111 0.03 1.23 2.51
CA GLU A 111 -0.42 2.56 2.11
C GLU A 111 0.65 3.27 1.29
N TYR A 112 1.90 3.22 1.75
CA TYR A 112 3.06 3.78 1.06
C TYR A 112 3.24 3.17 -0.34
N ASP A 113 3.19 1.84 -0.47
CA ASP A 113 3.37 1.18 -1.76
C ASP A 113 2.26 1.54 -2.76
N ARG A 114 1.01 1.63 -2.28
CA ARG A 114 -0.14 1.92 -3.13
C ARG A 114 -0.26 3.40 -3.52
N LEU A 115 -0.15 4.31 -2.54
CA LEU A 115 -0.55 5.71 -2.70
C LEU A 115 0.61 6.64 -3.02
N ASP A 116 1.79 6.38 -2.46
CA ASP A 116 2.86 7.37 -2.44
C ASP A 116 3.92 7.10 -3.52
N ARG A 117 3.97 5.88 -4.03
CA ARG A 117 4.93 5.42 -5.06
C ARG A 117 4.33 5.41 -6.47
N PHE A 118 3.46 4.43 -6.75
CA PHE A 118 2.95 4.18 -8.09
C PHE A 118 1.97 5.28 -8.59
N ARG A 119 0.97 5.61 -7.76
CA ARG A 119 -0.15 6.48 -8.14
C ARG A 119 0.28 7.88 -8.62
N PRO A 120 1.24 8.58 -7.98
CA PRO A 120 1.68 9.90 -8.43
C PRO A 120 2.32 9.87 -9.83
N GLN A 121 3.08 8.80 -10.13
CA GLN A 121 3.73 8.63 -11.43
C GLN A 121 2.70 8.39 -12.52
N ALA A 122 1.79 7.43 -12.30
CA ALA A 122 0.75 7.09 -13.26
C ALA A 122 -0.18 8.27 -13.55
N SER A 123 -0.56 9.02 -12.50
CA SER A 123 -1.41 10.21 -12.62
C SER A 123 -0.71 11.33 -13.39
N SER A 124 0.60 11.52 -13.16
CA SER A 124 1.39 12.54 -13.84
C SER A 124 1.55 12.22 -15.33
N ALA A 125 1.90 10.96 -15.65
CA ALA A 125 2.00 10.48 -17.04
C ALA A 125 0.70 10.74 -17.81
N GLN A 126 -0.45 10.33 -17.26
CA GLN A 126 -1.74 10.57 -17.89
C GLN A 126 -2.07 12.05 -18.06
N ARG A 127 -1.78 12.89 -17.04
CA ARG A 127 -2.08 14.32 -17.10
C ARG A 127 -1.26 15.01 -18.18
N ILE A 128 0.05 14.74 -18.24
CA ILE A 128 0.96 15.36 -19.20
C ILE A 128 0.64 14.87 -20.60
N ILE A 129 0.56 13.56 -20.82
CA ILE A 129 0.43 13.04 -22.18
C ILE A 129 -0.93 13.38 -22.83
N LYS A 130 -2.01 13.56 -22.04
CA LYS A 130 -3.29 14.04 -22.57
C LYS A 130 -3.17 15.41 -23.26
N THR A 131 -2.18 16.23 -22.89
CA THR A 131 -1.99 17.55 -23.51
C THR A 131 -1.44 17.48 -24.93
N ALA A 132 -0.83 16.35 -25.32
CA ALA A 132 -0.35 16.13 -26.68
C ALA A 132 -1.46 16.30 -27.73
N THR A 133 -2.69 15.92 -27.38
CA THR A 133 -3.86 15.92 -28.29
C THR A 133 -4.22 17.28 -28.86
N TYR A 134 -3.84 18.38 -28.20
CA TYR A 134 -4.09 19.75 -28.68
C TYR A 134 -2.81 20.52 -29.01
N GLN A 135 -1.66 19.85 -28.97
CA GLN A 135 -0.37 20.52 -29.14
C GLN A 135 -0.21 21.14 -30.53
N VAL A 136 -0.76 20.55 -31.60
CA VAL A 136 -0.71 21.15 -32.95
C VAL A 136 -1.38 22.52 -32.95
N ILE A 137 -2.58 22.63 -32.40
CA ILE A 137 -3.33 23.89 -32.30
C ILE A 137 -2.55 24.91 -31.44
N ARG A 138 -2.00 24.46 -30.31
CA ARG A 138 -1.20 25.32 -29.43
C ARG A 138 0.04 25.88 -30.14
N THR A 139 0.78 25.04 -30.87
CA THR A 139 1.96 25.46 -31.63
C THR A 139 1.59 26.47 -32.71
N LEU A 140 0.49 26.27 -33.43
CA LEU A 140 0.00 27.22 -34.44
C LEU A 140 -0.39 28.57 -33.80
N ALA A 141 -1.10 28.54 -32.67
CA ALA A 141 -1.51 29.75 -31.95
C ALA A 141 -0.33 30.58 -31.42
N MET A 142 0.84 29.95 -31.22
CA MET A 142 2.06 30.57 -30.67
C MET A 142 3.15 30.78 -31.72
N SER A 143 2.84 30.64 -33.01
CA SER A 143 3.80 30.76 -34.10
C SER A 143 3.36 31.76 -35.15
N ASP A 144 4.32 32.25 -35.93
CA ASP A 144 3.99 32.88 -37.21
C ASP A 144 3.46 31.81 -38.15
N ILE A 145 2.17 31.90 -38.50
CA ILE A 145 1.48 30.91 -39.34
C ILE A 145 2.06 30.82 -40.77
N PHE A 146 2.82 31.83 -41.20
CA PHE A 146 3.46 31.84 -42.51
C PHE A 146 4.84 31.17 -42.49
N ASP A 147 5.44 30.95 -41.31
CA ASP A 147 6.72 30.27 -41.15
C ASP A 147 6.54 28.75 -40.94
N GLN A 148 6.26 28.06 -42.03
CA GLN A 148 6.03 26.61 -42.03
C GLN A 148 7.23 25.80 -41.54
N ALA A 149 8.45 26.26 -41.82
CA ALA A 149 9.67 25.55 -41.41
C ALA A 149 9.82 25.59 -39.89
N SER A 150 9.56 26.75 -39.28
CA SER A 150 9.55 26.89 -37.82
C SER A 150 8.45 26.08 -37.15
N ILE A 151 7.23 26.07 -37.71
CA ILE A 151 6.12 25.26 -37.18
C ILE A 151 6.47 23.77 -37.22
N ARG A 152 6.96 23.26 -38.34
CA ARG A 152 7.38 21.84 -38.48
C ARG A 152 8.44 21.46 -37.45
N ARG A 153 9.46 22.32 -37.27
CA ARG A 153 10.51 22.09 -36.28
C ARG A 153 9.96 22.05 -34.87
N LYS A 154 9.11 23.02 -34.48
CA LYS A 154 8.48 23.04 -33.16
C LYS A 154 7.61 21.81 -32.91
N LEU A 155 6.83 21.37 -33.90
CA LEU A 155 6.01 20.15 -33.75
C LEU A 155 6.86 18.89 -33.62
N ALA A 156 7.96 18.77 -34.37
CA ALA A 156 8.92 17.68 -34.21
C ALA A 156 9.53 17.67 -32.80
N GLU A 157 9.95 18.85 -32.30
CA GLU A 157 10.51 19.02 -30.95
C GLU A 157 9.49 18.64 -29.87
N GLU A 158 8.23 19.06 -30.01
CA GLU A 158 7.16 18.74 -29.08
C GLU A 158 6.80 17.25 -29.10
N LEU A 159 6.67 16.63 -30.28
CA LEU A 159 6.43 15.20 -30.40
C LEU A 159 7.54 14.40 -29.71
N GLN A 160 8.80 14.73 -30.00
CA GLN A 160 9.95 14.10 -29.36
C GLN A 160 9.93 14.30 -27.84
N SER A 161 9.53 15.50 -27.37
CA SER A 161 9.41 15.78 -25.95
C SER A 161 8.36 14.89 -25.28
N TYR A 162 7.18 14.70 -25.90
CA TYR A 162 6.16 13.78 -25.36
C TYR A 162 6.62 12.32 -25.41
N GLN A 163 7.31 11.89 -26.46
CA GLN A 163 7.87 10.53 -26.56
C GLN A 163 8.88 10.25 -25.45
N ASN A 164 9.85 11.16 -25.25
CA ASN A 164 10.84 11.03 -24.18
C ASN A 164 10.19 11.07 -22.79
N THR A 165 9.17 11.90 -22.62
CA THR A 165 8.39 11.97 -21.37
C THR A 165 7.70 10.63 -21.11
N TRP A 166 7.12 10.02 -22.14
CA TRP A 166 6.51 8.70 -22.01
C TRP A 166 7.54 7.63 -21.65
N GLU A 167 8.65 7.53 -22.38
CA GLU A 167 9.72 6.54 -22.11
C GLU A 167 10.21 6.61 -20.65
N TYR A 168 10.37 7.83 -20.12
CA TYR A 168 10.70 8.05 -18.71
C TYR A 168 9.63 7.48 -17.77
N TYR A 169 8.36 7.79 -18.02
CA TYR A 169 7.27 7.32 -17.17
C TYR A 169 7.01 5.82 -17.30
N GLU A 170 7.15 5.25 -18.50
CA GLU A 170 7.06 3.81 -18.73
C GLU A 170 8.09 3.07 -17.88
N THR A 171 9.36 3.49 -17.96
CA THR A 171 10.45 2.94 -17.14
C THR A 171 10.14 3.11 -15.65
N THR A 172 9.73 4.31 -15.23
CA THR A 172 9.42 4.59 -13.83
C THR A 172 8.27 3.72 -13.31
N LEU A 173 7.19 3.56 -14.09
CA LEU A 173 6.05 2.73 -13.71
C LEU A 173 6.44 1.26 -13.58
N GLN A 174 7.29 0.77 -14.49
CA GLN A 174 7.82 -0.59 -14.40
C GLN A 174 8.70 -0.77 -13.16
N ASP A 175 9.61 0.18 -12.88
CA ASP A 175 10.44 0.16 -11.68
C ASP A 175 9.59 0.16 -10.39
N GLU A 176 8.50 0.93 -10.37
CA GLU A 176 7.60 0.94 -9.21
C GLU A 176 6.89 -0.41 -9.03
N ILE A 177 6.49 -1.08 -10.12
CA ILE A 177 5.91 -2.43 -10.08
C ILE A 177 6.96 -3.47 -9.63
N ASP A 178 8.17 -3.42 -10.19
CA ASP A 178 9.24 -4.41 -9.91
C ASP A 178 9.71 -4.34 -8.45
N ARG A 179 9.65 -3.16 -7.83
CA ARG A 179 9.98 -2.96 -6.42
C ARG A 179 8.95 -3.54 -5.44
N HIS A 180 7.74 -3.89 -5.91
CA HIS A 180 6.66 -4.38 -5.05
C HIS A 180 7.07 -5.61 -4.24
N ASP A 181 7.72 -6.60 -4.87
CA ASP A 181 8.11 -7.85 -4.21
C ASP A 181 9.09 -7.63 -3.04
N GLY A 182 9.98 -6.64 -3.15
CA GLY A 182 10.89 -6.26 -2.07
C GLY A 182 10.14 -5.71 -0.87
N ILE A 183 9.19 -4.80 -1.10
CA ILE A 183 8.36 -4.21 -0.05
C ILE A 183 7.52 -5.29 0.64
N VAL A 184 6.87 -6.15 -0.14
CA VAL A 184 6.09 -7.27 0.40
C VAL A 184 6.98 -8.16 1.27
N SER A 185 8.16 -8.56 0.78
CA SER A 185 9.05 -9.45 1.53
C SER A 185 9.48 -8.83 2.86
N ASP A 186 9.87 -7.54 2.83
CA ASP A 186 10.30 -6.80 4.01
C ASP A 186 9.16 -6.61 5.03
N THR A 187 7.98 -6.20 4.59
CA THR A 187 6.82 -6.02 5.45
C THR A 187 6.34 -7.33 6.05
N MET A 188 6.24 -8.39 5.24
CA MET A 188 5.80 -9.70 5.74
C MET A 188 6.81 -10.29 6.75
N GLY A 189 8.12 -10.04 6.55
CA GLY A 189 9.15 -10.40 7.52
C GLY A 189 9.00 -9.66 8.85
N ARG A 190 8.81 -8.33 8.81
CA ARG A 190 8.57 -7.53 10.02
C ARG A 190 7.27 -7.91 10.72
N LEU A 191 6.20 -8.15 9.98
CA LEU A 191 4.91 -8.56 10.49
C LEU A 191 5.01 -9.90 11.24
N ALA A 192 5.67 -10.89 10.66
CA ALA A 192 5.89 -12.18 11.30
C ALA A 192 6.66 -12.06 12.63
N ILE A 193 7.74 -11.27 12.66
CA ILE A 193 8.51 -11.01 13.89
C ILE A 193 7.65 -10.29 14.94
N CYS A 194 6.83 -9.33 14.52
CA CYS A 194 5.95 -8.60 15.43
C CYS A 194 4.91 -9.52 16.06
N ILE A 195 4.26 -10.36 15.24
CA ILE A 195 3.28 -11.36 15.69
C ILE A 195 3.92 -12.36 16.66
N ASP A 196 5.08 -12.91 16.32
CA ASP A 196 5.80 -13.86 17.18
C ASP A 196 6.08 -13.25 18.56
N ARG A 197 6.56 -12.02 18.59
CA ARG A 197 6.78 -11.29 19.83
C ARG A 197 5.49 -11.03 20.63
N ALA A 198 4.40 -10.64 19.97
CA ALA A 198 3.10 -10.44 20.63
C ALA A 198 2.59 -11.75 21.27
N LEU A 199 2.76 -12.87 20.57
CA LEU A 199 2.43 -14.20 21.10
C LEU A 199 3.34 -14.57 22.27
N VAL A 200 4.65 -14.27 22.22
CA VAL A 200 5.56 -14.51 23.35
C VAL A 200 5.15 -13.68 24.57
N TYR A 201 4.83 -12.40 24.39
CA TYR A 201 4.38 -11.55 25.50
C TYR A 201 3.08 -12.05 26.12
N GLN A 202 2.09 -12.40 25.30
CA GLN A 202 0.87 -13.00 25.81
C GLN A 202 1.16 -14.29 26.60
N GLN A 203 2.03 -15.17 26.11
CA GLN A 203 2.36 -16.40 26.81
C GLN A 203 3.03 -16.13 28.17
N SER A 204 3.96 -15.17 28.24
CA SER A 204 4.58 -14.78 29.50
C SER A 204 3.58 -14.17 30.49
N ASP A 205 2.61 -13.40 30.01
CA ASP A 205 1.54 -12.87 30.86
C ASP A 205 0.63 -13.99 31.39
N ILE A 206 0.34 -15.01 30.58
CA ILE A 206 -0.43 -16.19 31.00
C ILE A 206 0.30 -16.96 32.09
N GLU A 207 1.59 -17.22 31.91
CA GLU A 207 2.43 -17.90 32.92
C GLU A 207 2.45 -17.11 34.24
N ALA A 208 2.47 -15.77 34.18
CA ALA A 208 2.37 -14.93 35.36
C ALA A 208 0.99 -15.02 36.05
N ILE A 209 -0.10 -15.10 35.28
CA ILE A 209 -1.46 -15.31 35.82
C ILE A 209 -1.55 -16.68 36.51
N GLU A 210 -1.01 -17.73 35.89
CA GLU A 210 -0.95 -19.08 36.47
C GLU A 210 -0.20 -19.08 37.81
N GLU A 211 0.98 -18.45 37.88
CA GLU A 211 1.75 -18.33 39.14
C GLU A 211 0.98 -17.58 40.22
N VAL A 212 0.27 -16.50 39.85
CA VAL A 212 -0.57 -15.74 40.78
C VAL A 212 -1.71 -16.60 41.34
N ILE A 213 -2.34 -17.42 40.50
CA ILE A 213 -3.38 -18.37 40.91
C ILE A 213 -2.80 -19.44 41.84
N GLU A 214 -1.69 -20.09 41.46
CA GLU A 214 -1.03 -21.15 42.23
C GLU A 214 -0.60 -20.67 43.63
N THR A 215 -0.16 -19.42 43.73
CA THR A 215 0.26 -18.80 44.99
C THR A 215 -0.88 -18.14 45.75
N ASN A 216 -2.13 -18.24 45.28
CA ASN A 216 -3.29 -17.54 45.84
C ASN A 216 -3.03 -16.05 46.09
N CYS A 217 -2.33 -15.41 45.15
CA CYS A 217 -1.86 -14.04 45.20
C CYS A 217 -0.93 -13.69 46.38
N GLU A 218 -0.42 -14.67 47.15
CA GLU A 218 0.49 -14.42 48.28
C GLU A 218 1.85 -13.85 47.83
N SER A 219 2.24 -14.14 46.60
CA SER A 219 3.43 -13.57 45.93
C SER A 219 3.31 -12.05 45.69
N GLN A 220 2.08 -11.51 45.57
CA GLN A 220 1.82 -10.08 45.38
C GLN A 220 1.83 -9.27 46.69
N VAL A 221 1.75 -9.92 47.85
CA VAL A 221 1.73 -9.28 49.18
C VAL A 221 3.15 -8.92 49.68
N LYS A 222 4.20 -9.42 49.02
CA LYS A 222 5.60 -9.11 49.35
C LYS A 222 6.24 -8.12 48.37
N LYS A 223 5.75 -6.89 48.34
CA LYS A 223 6.51 -5.70 47.91
C LYS A 223 6.15 -4.49 48.75
#